data_AF-E2XE72-F1
#
_entry.id   AF-E2XE72-F1
#
_cell.length_a   1.000
_cell.length_b   1.000
_cell.length_c   1.000
_cell.angle_alpha   90.00
_cell.angle_beta   90.00
_cell.angle_gamma   90.00
#
_symmetry.space_group_name_H-M   'P 1'
#
loop_
_entity.id
_entity.type
_entity.pdbx_description
1 polymer ?
#
loop_
_entity_poly.entity_id
_entity_poly.type
_entity_poly.pdbx_seq_one_letter_code
_entity_poly.pdbx_strand_id
1 'polypeptide(L)' 'MAATNQNGNWLDVTVGADMLLNQNIAAYAALSQAENTTNNSDYLYTMGVSARF' A
#
# COMPACT_ATOMS: atom_id res chain seq x y z
N MET A 1 3.95 29.59 12.34
CA MET A 1 2.95 28.61 11.87
C MET A 1 3.22 27.32 12.60
N ALA A 2 2.31 26.90 13.48
CA ALA A 2 2.49 25.71 14.31
C ALA A 2 2.31 24.46 13.44
N ALA A 3 3.28 23.55 13.49
CA ALA A 3 3.13 22.22 12.91
C ALA A 3 1.90 21.56 13.54
N THR A 4 0.92 21.20 12.72
CA THR A 4 -0.26 20.47 13.14
C THR A 4 0.19 19.11 13.67
N ASN A 5 0.03 18.86 14.97
CA ASN A 5 0.19 17.53 15.54
C ASN A 5 -0.72 16.57 14.76
N GLN A 6 -0.15 15.67 13.96
CA GLN A 6 -0.83 14.60 13.21
C GLN A 6 -1.36 13.49 14.15
N ASN A 7 -1.73 13.84 15.38
CA ASN A 7 -2.16 12.89 16.40
C ASN A 7 -3.62 12.52 16.14
N GLY A 8 -3.84 11.65 15.14
CA GLY A 8 -5.15 11.13 14.74
C GLY A 8 -5.54 11.29 13.28
N ASN A 9 -4.67 11.83 12.41
CA ASN A 9 -4.92 11.98 10.98
C ASN A 9 -3.79 11.32 10.18
N TRP A 10 -3.66 10.01 10.31
CA TRP A 10 -2.67 9.22 9.57
C TRP A 10 -3.16 8.98 8.15
N LEU A 11 -2.30 9.26 7.17
CA LEU A 11 -2.55 9.00 5.76
C LEU A 11 -1.73 7.80 5.33
N ASP A 12 -2.42 6.79 4.80
CA ASP A 12 -1.79 5.65 4.15
C ASP A 12 -1.86 5.84 2.63
N VAL A 13 -0.72 5.69 1.96
CA VAL A 13 -0.62 5.74 0.51
C VAL A 13 -0.23 4.36 0.00
N THR A 14 -1.07 3.75 -0.83
CA THR A 14 -0.80 2.47 -1.47
C THR A 14 -0.73 2.63 -2.98
N VAL A 15 0.34 2.11 -3.58
CA VAL A 15 0.50 2.03 -5.03
C VAL A 15 0.78 0.59 -5.42
N GLY A 16 0.18 0.12 -6.51
CA GLY A 16 0.36 -1.25 -6.96
C GLY A 16 -0.02 -1.42 -8.41
N ALA A 17 0.31 -2.60 -8.94
CA ALA A 17 -0.01 -3.00 -10.29
C ALA A 17 -0.50 -4.45 -10.29
N ASP A 18 -1.51 -4.71 -11.11
CA ASP A 18 -1.96 -6.04 -11.47
C ASP A 18 -1.45 -6.42 -12.87
N MET A 19 -1.16 -7.70 -13.04
CA MET A 19 -0.70 -8.28 -14.30
C MET A 19 -1.47 -9.56 -14.57
N LEU A 20 -2.26 -9.56 -15.65
CA LEU A 20 -2.94 -10.76 -16.12
C LEU A 20 -1.90 -11.74 -16.71
N LEU A 21 -1.83 -12.95 -16.14
CA LEU A 21 -0.96 -14.02 -16.64
C LEU A 21 -1.70 -14.90 -17.66
N ASN A 22 -2.98 -15.18 -17.40
CA ASN A 22 -3.89 -15.84 -18.34
C ASN A 22 -5.35 -15.48 -17.98
N GLN A 23 -6.33 -16.01 -18.71
CA GLN A 23 -7.76 -15.73 -18.51
C GLN A 23 -8.28 -16.00 -17.09
N ASN A 24 -7.59 -16.85 -16.34
CA ASN A 24 -8.00 -17.35 -15.03
C ASN A 24 -7.08 -16.89 -13.89
N ILE A 25 -5.91 -16.31 -14.19
CA ILE A 25 -4.86 -16.00 -13.21
C ILE A 25 -4.31 -14.59 -13.46
N ALA A 26 -4.26 -13.79 -12.41
CA ALA A 26 -3.56 -12.51 -12.38
C ALA A 26 -2.61 -12.44 -11.18
N ALA A 27 -1.43 -11.88 -11.38
CA ALA A 27 -0.49 -11.52 -10.31
C ALA A 27 -0.70 -10.06 -9.91
N TYR A 28 -0.39 -9.72 -8.67
CA TYR A 28 -0.39 -8.33 -8.21
C TYR A 28 0.77 -8.06 -7.26
N ALA A 29 1.25 -6.83 -7.29
CA ALA A 29 2.22 -6.31 -6.35
C ALA A 29 1.80 -4.91 -5.91
N ALA A 30 1.92 -4.62 -4.62
CA ALA A 30 1.60 -3.33 -4.04
C ALA A 30 2.61 -2.96 -2.95
N LEU A 31 2.90 -1.67 -2.87
CA LEU A 31 3.65 -1.02 -1.80
C LEU A 31 2.72 -0.05 -1.09
N SER A 32 2.60 -0.20 0.22
CA SER A 32 1.91 0.75 1.08
C SER A 32 2.91 1.45 1.99
N GLN A 33 2.76 2.77 2.12
CA GLN A 33 3.46 3.60 3.09
C GLN A 33 2.42 4.23 4.02
N ALA A 34 2.56 3.97 5.31
CA ALA A 34 1.74 4.56 6.37
C ALA A 34 2.57 5.57 7.16
N GLU A 35 2.04 6.77 7.38
CA GLU A 35 2.65 7.75 8.28
C GLU A 35 2.27 7.46 9.73
N ASN A 36 3.23 6.97 10.52
CA ASN A 36 3.01 6.67 11.94
C ASN A 36 3.48 7.82 12.84
N THR A 37 4.56 8.53 12.47
CA THR A 37 5.02 9.75 13.16
C THR A 37 5.74 10.70 12.20
N THR A 38 5.95 11.96 12.60
CA THR A 38 6.58 13.03 11.79
C THR A 38 7.96 12.68 11.19
N ASN A 39 8.65 11.66 11.72
CA ASN A 39 9.98 11.25 11.25
C ASN A 39 10.09 9.75 10.94
N ASN A 40 8.98 8.99 10.96
CA ASN A 40 9.02 7.55 10.73
C ASN A 40 7.80 7.11 9.91
N SER A 41 8.08 6.44 8.79
CA SER A 41 7.07 5.83 7.92
C SER A 41 7.16 4.30 8.01
N ASP A 42 6.00 3.66 8.11
CA ASP A 42 5.91 2.20 8.06
C ASP A 42 5.66 1.78 6.62
N TYR A 43 6.42 0.79 6.15
CA TYR A 43 6.33 0.29 4.77
C TYR A 43 5.85 -1.17 4.75
N LEU A 44 4.89 -1.45 3.88
CA LEU A 44 4.37 -2.80 3.64
C LEU A 44 4.50 -3.15 2.16
N TYR A 45 5.16 -4.28 1.89
CA TYR A 45 5.24 -4.87 0.56
C TYR A 45 4.31 -6.07 0.50
N THR A 46 3.33 -6.04 -0.40
CA THR A 46 2.40 -7.15 -0.60
C THR A 46 2.47 -7.63 -2.04
N MET A 47 2.61 -8.93 -2.22
CA MET A 47 2.61 -9.56 -3.55
C MET A 47 1.78 -10.84 -3.49
N GLY A 48 1.05 -11.13 -4.56
CA GLY A 48 0.21 -12.32 -4.59
C GLY A 48 -0.27 -12.67 -5.99
N VAL A 49 -1.00 -13.78 -6.04
CA VAL A 49 -1.71 -14.24 -7.24
C VAL A 49 -3.18 -14.41 -6.91
N SER A 50 -4.03 -14.05 -7.86
CA SER A 50 -5.46 -14.25 -7.82
C SER A 50 -5.84 -15.26 -8.91
N ALA A 51 -6.67 -16.23 -8.57
CA ALA A 51 -7.16 -17.24 -9.50
C ALA A 51 -8.69 -17.32 -9.43
N ARG A 52 -9.33 -17.45 -10.58
CA ARG A 52 -10.78 -17.62 -10.70
C ARG A 52 -11.09 -18.91 -11.46
N PHE A 53 -11.83 -19.80 -10.80
CA PHE A 53 -12.23 -21.12 -11.27
C PHE A 53 -13.72 -21.17 -11.58
#